data_AF-A0A661I7X4-F1
#
_entry.id   AF-A0A661I7X4-F1
#
_cell.length_a   1.000
_cell.length_b   1.000
_cell.length_c   1.000
_cell.angle_alpha   90.00
_cell.angle_beta   90.00
_cell.angle_gamma   90.00
#
_symmetry.space_group_name_H-M   'P 1'
#
loop_
_entity.id
_entity.type
_entity.pdbx_description
1 polymer ?
#
loop_
_entity_poly.entity_id
_entity_poly.type
_entity_poly.pdbx_seq_one_letter_code
_entity_poly.pdbx_strand_id
1 'polypeptide(L)'
;MLFSAASGKLKCEFCGTQREIENRPVEIKEYDFNETLSRLSKQTIKHIEKTITCNKCGSSFTLTPYSISSNCPYCGTPAITDFVREITPKSLLPFQVTRKEAKENLKRWIGSLWFAPSAFSKYFRSDQKLTGHYLPYWTYDSDTLTHYRGMRGDT
;
A
#
# COMPACT_ATOMS: atom_id res chain seq x y z
N MET A 1 11.61 15.31 5.97
CA MET A 1 10.25 15.78 5.63
C MET A 1 9.37 14.55 5.50
N LEU A 2 8.11 14.63 5.92
CA LEU A 2 7.12 13.57 5.80
C LEU A 2 5.98 14.00 4.90
N PHE A 3 5.35 13.05 4.22
CA PHE A 3 4.14 13.31 3.45
C PHE A 3 2.95 13.66 4.36
N SER A 4 2.15 14.66 3.99
CA SER A 4 0.92 15.03 4.66
C SER A 4 -0.28 14.76 3.75
N ALA A 5 -1.11 13.78 4.12
CA ALA A 5 -2.35 13.48 3.39
C ALA A 5 -3.32 14.68 3.34
N ALA A 6 -3.32 15.53 4.38
CA ALA A 6 -4.20 16.69 4.47
C ALA A 6 -3.90 17.77 3.42
N SER A 7 -2.62 17.95 3.05
CA SER A 7 -2.21 18.98 2.09
C SER A 7 -1.70 18.41 0.77
N GLY A 8 -1.43 17.11 0.69
CA GLY A 8 -0.75 16.48 -0.45
C GLY A 8 0.72 16.89 -0.60
N LYS A 9 1.33 17.48 0.43
CA LYS A 9 2.67 18.07 0.39
C LYS A 9 3.65 17.35 1.33
N LEU A 10 4.94 17.58 1.13
CA LEU A 10 5.98 17.18 2.08
C LEU A 10 6.11 18.26 3.15
N LYS A 11 5.98 17.88 4.43
CA LYS A 11 6.10 18.77 5.60
C LYS A 11 7.33 18.41 6.42
N CYS A 12 8.14 19.39 6.81
CA CYS A 12 9.19 19.19 7.80
C CYS A 12 8.58 19.11 9.20
N GLU A 13 8.90 18.05 9.95
CA GLU A 13 8.40 17.87 11.32
C GLU A 13 9.05 18.81 12.34
N PHE A 14 10.23 19.35 12.02
CA PHE A 14 10.99 20.20 12.95
C PHE A 14 10.64 21.69 12.80
N CYS A 15 10.66 22.22 11.58
CA CYS A 15 10.44 23.65 11.31
C CYS A 15 9.09 23.96 10.64
N GLY A 16 8.32 22.95 10.24
CA GLY A 16 7.00 23.13 9.62
C GLY A 16 7.01 23.51 8.14
N THR A 17 8.17 23.78 7.53
CA THR A 17 8.29 24.10 6.08
C THR A 17 7.62 23.04 5.22
N GLN A 18 6.86 23.49 4.21
CA GLN A 18 6.19 22.62 3.26
C GLN A 18 6.82 22.71 1.88
N ARG A 19 6.85 21.59 1.16
CA ARG A 19 7.26 21.49 -0.25
C ARG A 19 6.20 20.77 -1.04
N GLU A 20 5.92 21.28 -2.23
CA GLU A 20 5.06 20.61 -3.19
C GLU A 20 5.77 19.39 -3.77
N ILE A 21 4.97 18.39 -4.14
CA ILE A 21 5.43 17.23 -4.89
C ILE A 21 5.11 17.51 -6.35
N GLU A 22 6.12 17.52 -7.20
CA GLU A 22 5.92 17.70 -8.63
C GLU A 22 5.05 16.56 -9.17
N ASN A 23 3.83 16.88 -9.62
CA ASN A 23 2.99 15.95 -10.33
C ASN A 23 3.34 16.02 -11.82
N ARG A 24 4.31 15.22 -12.25
CA ARG A 24 4.62 15.09 -13.68
C ARG A 24 3.64 14.08 -14.28
N PRO A 25 2.83 14.46 -15.27
CA PRO A 25 1.98 13.49 -15.98
C PRO A 25 2.91 12.55 -16.76
N VAL A 26 3.14 11.37 -16.19
CA VAL A 26 3.87 10.29 -16.85
C VAL A 26 2.82 9.37 -17.46
N GLU A 27 2.96 9.10 -18.76
CA GLU A 27 2.16 8.09 -19.42
C GLU A 27 2.47 6.72 -18.81
N ILE A 28 1.48 6.10 -18.16
CA ILE A 28 1.61 4.76 -17.60
C ILE A 28 1.36 3.78 -18.75
N LYS A 29 2.45 3.29 -19.35
CA LYS A 29 2.37 2.26 -20.39
C LYS A 29 1.98 0.92 -19.78
N GLU A 30 0.87 0.36 -20.23
CA GLU A 30 0.47 -0.99 -19.85
C GLU A 30 1.38 -2.04 -20.48
N TYR A 31 1.38 -3.24 -19.90
CA TYR A 31 2.13 -4.37 -20.42
C TYR A 31 1.20 -5.22 -21.29
N ASP A 32 1.71 -5.74 -22.42
CA ASP A 32 0.98 -6.76 -23.16
C ASP A 32 0.81 -8.02 -22.28
N PHE A 33 -0.42 -8.50 -22.15
CA PHE A 33 -0.76 -9.60 -21.26
C PHE A 33 -0.07 -10.91 -21.64
N ASN A 34 -0.12 -11.28 -22.93
CA ASN A 34 0.38 -12.57 -23.41
C ASN A 34 1.92 -12.61 -23.39
N GLU A 35 2.57 -11.53 -23.81
CA GLU A 35 4.02 -11.36 -23.75
C GLU A 35 4.50 -11.42 -22.31
N THR A 36 3.81 -10.71 -21.41
CA THR A 36 4.16 -10.68 -19.98
C THR A 36 4.01 -12.06 -19.35
N LEU A 37 2.90 -12.75 -19.59
CA LEU A 37 2.68 -14.10 -19.06
C LEU A 37 3.74 -15.08 -19.57
N SER A 38 4.09 -15.02 -20.85
CA SER A 38 5.13 -15.83 -21.48
C SER A 38 6.53 -15.56 -20.93
N ARG A 39 6.82 -14.31 -20.55
CA ARG A 39 8.06 -13.90 -19.91
C ARG A 39 8.13 -14.40 -18.46
N LEU A 40 7.05 -14.21 -17.70
CA LEU A 40 6.98 -14.60 -16.28
C LEU A 40 7.06 -16.11 -16.09
N SER A 41 6.42 -16.90 -16.97
CA SER A 41 6.45 -18.37 -16.89
C SER A 41 7.83 -18.98 -17.05
N LYS A 42 8.76 -18.27 -17.69
CA LYS A 42 10.16 -18.69 -17.90
C LYS A 42 11.09 -18.24 -16.77
N GLN A 43 10.62 -17.41 -15.83
CA GLN A 43 11.45 -16.91 -14.74
C GLN A 43 11.45 -17.88 -13.55
N THR A 44 12.65 -18.16 -13.03
CA THR A 44 12.81 -18.87 -11.76
C THR A 44 12.52 -17.92 -10.60
N ILE A 45 11.71 -18.35 -9.64
CA ILE A 45 11.44 -17.62 -8.40
C ILE A 45 12.78 -17.39 -7.68
N LYS A 46 13.21 -16.13 -7.57
CA LYS A 46 14.40 -15.77 -6.81
C LYS A 46 14.02 -15.52 -5.36
N HIS A 47 14.80 -16.08 -4.43
CA HIS A 47 14.74 -15.65 -3.04
C HIS A 47 15.36 -14.25 -2.94
N ILE A 48 14.61 -13.28 -2.41
CA ILE A 48 15.04 -11.88 -2.33
C ILE A 48 15.32 -11.57 -0.86
N GLU A 49 16.60 -11.47 -0.52
CA GLU A 49 17.03 -10.86 0.75
C GLU A 49 17.21 -9.36 0.54
N LYS A 50 16.45 -8.56 1.30
CA LYS A 50 16.51 -7.10 1.23
C LYS A 50 17.23 -6.55 2.46
N THR A 51 18.52 -6.28 2.33
CA THR A 51 19.28 -5.52 3.33
C THR A 51 19.30 -4.05 2.94
N ILE A 52 18.96 -3.18 3.89
CA ILE A 52 18.92 -1.73 3.67
C ILE A 52 19.80 -1.00 4.66
N THR A 53 20.48 0.04 4.20
CA THR A 53 21.33 0.91 5.03
C THR A 53 20.59 2.20 5.34
N CYS A 54 20.54 2.58 6.62
CA CYS A 54 19.86 3.81 7.04
C CYS A 54 20.68 5.05 6.69
N ASN A 55 20.12 5.95 5.87
CA ASN A 55 20.77 7.21 5.49
C ASN A 55 21.02 8.19 6.66
N LYS A 56 20.39 7.98 7.83
CA LYS A 56 20.57 8.85 8.99
C LYS A 56 21.61 8.34 9.99
N CYS A 57 21.59 7.06 10.33
CA CYS A 57 22.46 6.49 11.38
C CYS A 57 23.46 5.46 10.86
N GLY A 58 23.45 5.13 9.56
CA GLY A 58 24.41 4.21 8.94
C GLY A 58 24.23 2.73 9.25
N SER A 59 23.25 2.36 10.08
CA SER A 59 23.02 0.95 10.41
C SER A 59 22.32 0.20 9.28
N SER A 60 22.67 -1.08 9.12
CA SER A 60 22.06 -1.99 8.16
C SER A 60 21.06 -2.91 8.84
N PHE A 61 19.92 -3.17 8.19
CA PHE A 61 18.91 -4.10 8.69
C PHE A 61 18.14 -4.74 7.54
N THR A 62 17.57 -5.93 7.82
CA THR A 62 16.87 -6.74 6.83
C THR A 62 15.37 -6.44 6.85
N LEU A 63 14.78 -6.30 5.66
CA LEU A 63 13.34 -6.19 5.45
C LEU A 63 12.77 -7.52 4.96
N THR A 64 11.49 -7.75 5.23
CA THR A 64 10.76 -8.85 4.58
C THR A 64 10.72 -8.63 3.06
N PRO A 65 10.69 -9.69 2.23
CA PRO A 65 10.69 -9.56 0.78
C PRO A 65 9.55 -8.70 0.21
N TYR A 66 8.43 -8.64 0.94
CA TYR A 66 7.22 -7.91 0.59
C TYR A 66 7.22 -6.45 1.07
N SER A 67 8.12 -6.07 1.97
CA SER A 67 8.24 -4.69 2.43
C SER A 67 9.16 -3.88 1.50
N ILE A 68 8.75 -2.65 1.21
CA ILE A 68 9.54 -1.65 0.48
C ILE A 68 9.92 -0.45 1.36
N SER A 69 9.34 -0.37 2.55
CA SER A 69 9.60 0.71 3.48
C SER A 69 9.42 0.22 4.91
N SER A 70 10.34 0.60 5.78
CA SER A 70 10.18 0.44 7.22
C SER A 70 10.89 1.58 7.94
N ASN A 71 10.52 1.81 9.19
CA ASN A 71 11.32 2.67 10.04
C ASN A 71 12.58 1.91 10.48
N CYS A 72 13.72 2.61 10.47
CA CYS A 72 14.96 2.09 11.03
C CYS A 72 14.73 1.69 12.51
N PRO A 73 15.03 0.45 12.90
CA PRO A 73 14.77 -0.02 14.26
C PRO A 73 15.65 0.68 15.30
N TYR A 74 16.73 1.34 14.85
CA TYR A 74 17.67 2.04 15.72
C TYR A 74 17.33 3.51 15.93
N CYS A 75 16.98 4.25 14.87
CA CYS A 75 16.79 5.71 14.94
C CYS A 75 15.39 6.19 14.52
N GLY A 76 14.49 5.26 14.18
CA GLY A 76 13.10 5.55 13.79
C GLY A 76 12.92 6.24 12.44
N THR A 77 13.99 6.49 11.69
CA THR A 77 13.92 7.19 10.40
C THR A 77 13.34 6.28 9.32
N PRO A 78 12.39 6.74 8.49
CA PRO A 78 11.88 5.97 7.36
C PRO A 78 13.02 5.59 6.41
N ALA A 79 13.16 4.31 6.13
CA ALA A 79 14.07 3.78 5.15
C ALA A 79 13.25 3.10 4.04
N ILE A 80 13.62 3.41 2.80
CA ILE A 80 12.90 2.99 1.60
C ILE A 80 13.87 2.20 0.73
N THR A 81 13.39 1.13 0.10
CA THR A 81 14.15 0.29 -0.83
C THR A 81 13.33 0.03 -2.09
N ASP A 82 14.01 -0.44 -3.12
CA ASP A 82 13.39 -0.72 -4.40
C ASP A 82 12.41 -1.90 -4.33
N PHE A 83 11.37 -1.81 -5.17
CA PHE A 83 10.43 -2.90 -5.38
C PHE A 83 11.09 -3.96 -6.27
N VAL A 84 11.69 -4.97 -5.65
CA VAL A 84 12.29 -6.10 -6.38
C VAL A 84 11.21 -7.16 -6.62
N ARG A 85 10.53 -7.07 -7.76
CA ARG A 85 9.60 -8.08 -8.29
C ARG A 85 9.62 -8.04 -9.82
N GLU A 86 9.05 -9.09 -10.42
CA GLU A 86 9.00 -9.30 -11.87
C GLU A 86 8.11 -8.26 -12.58
N ILE A 87 7.08 -7.77 -11.89
CA ILE A 87 6.30 -6.60 -12.29
C ILE A 87 6.41 -5.56 -11.18
N THR A 88 6.99 -4.41 -11.51
CA THR A 88 7.11 -3.28 -10.59
C THR A 88 5.93 -2.31 -10.75
N PRO A 89 5.35 -1.79 -9.66
CA PRO A 89 4.36 -0.73 -9.74
C PRO A 89 4.93 0.50 -10.47
N LYS A 90 4.21 1.00 -11.48
CA LYS A 90 4.62 2.19 -12.25
C LYS A 90 4.12 3.50 -11.65
N SER A 91 3.14 3.43 -10.76
CA SER A 91 2.51 4.60 -10.15
C SER A 91 2.10 4.30 -8.70
N LEU A 92 1.89 5.37 -7.95
CA LEU A 92 1.46 5.36 -6.56
C LEU A 92 0.26 6.29 -6.43
N LEU A 93 -0.79 5.84 -5.76
CA LEU A 93 -1.86 6.73 -5.31
C LEU A 93 -1.50 7.26 -3.92
N PRO A 94 -1.31 8.59 -3.74
CA PRO A 94 -1.03 9.14 -2.43
C PRO A 94 -2.25 9.03 -1.51
N PHE A 95 -2.00 8.84 -0.21
CA PHE A 95 -3.07 8.89 0.78
C PHE A 95 -3.76 10.25 0.77
N GLN A 96 -5.09 10.26 0.65
CA GLN A 96 -5.92 11.45 0.82
C GLN A 96 -6.60 11.47 2.19
N VAL A 97 -6.93 10.29 2.74
CA VAL A 97 -7.55 10.18 4.06
C VAL A 97 -6.48 10.31 5.14
N THR A 98 -6.65 11.29 6.02
CA THR A 98 -5.75 11.47 7.16
C THR A 98 -5.94 10.36 8.19
N ARG A 99 -4.91 10.15 9.02
CA ARG A 99 -4.98 9.18 10.12
C ARG A 99 -6.13 9.47 11.09
N LYS A 100 -6.47 10.75 11.30
CA LYS A 100 -7.57 11.16 12.16
C LYS A 100 -8.92 10.74 11.56
N GLU A 101 -9.15 11.08 10.29
CA GLU A 101 -10.37 10.70 9.56
C GLU A 101 -10.53 9.19 9.48
N ALA A 102 -9.43 8.46 9.21
CA ALA A 102 -9.45 7.00 9.16
C ALA A 102 -9.87 6.38 10.50
N LYS A 103 -9.38 6.92 11.63
CA LYS A 103 -9.81 6.49 12.98
C LYS A 103 -11.29 6.79 13.24
N GLU A 104 -11.76 7.98 12.85
CA GLU A 104 -13.16 8.38 13.03
C GLU A 104 -14.11 7.53 12.19
N ASN A 105 -13.77 7.28 10.93
CA ASN A 105 -14.54 6.41 10.03
C ASN A 105 -14.60 4.98 10.56
N LEU A 106 -13.47 4.43 11.01
CA LEU A 106 -13.42 3.12 11.64
C LEU A 106 -14.32 3.04 12.88
N LYS A 107 -14.25 4.04 13.77
CA LYS A 107 -15.10 4.12 14.97
C LYS A 107 -16.58 4.16 14.60
N ARG A 108 -16.96 4.94 13.59
CA ARG A 108 -18.34 5.05 13.11
C ARG A 108 -18.84 3.71 12.57
N TRP A 109 -18.04 3.04 11.74
CA TRP A 109 -18.38 1.73 11.18
C TRP A 109 -18.59 0.68 12.28
N ILE A 110 -17.64 0.54 13.22
CA ILE A 110 -17.77 -0.39 14.35
C ILE A 110 -19.03 -0.10 15.17
N GLY A 111 -19.36 1.18 15.41
CA GLY A 111 -20.57 1.60 16.12
C GLY A 111 -21.87 1.23 15.41
N SER A 112 -21.85 0.97 14.11
CA SER A 112 -23.02 0.55 13.32
C SER A 112 -23.27 -0.97 13.34
N LEU A 113 -22.31 -1.77 13.81
CA LEU A 113 -22.40 -3.22 13.81
C LEU A 113 -23.22 -3.72 15.01
N TRP A 114 -24.52 -3.94 14.80
CA TRP A 114 -25.45 -4.39 15.85
C TRP A 114 -25.08 -5.75 16.48
N PHE A 115 -24.45 -6.65 15.69
CA PHE A 115 -24.03 -7.97 16.13
C PHE A 115 -22.53 -8.10 16.44
N ALA A 116 -21.77 -7.00 16.48
CA ALA A 116 -20.34 -7.08 16.78
C ALA A 116 -20.12 -7.52 18.24
N PRO A 117 -19.28 -8.54 18.50
CA PRO A 117 -18.93 -8.94 19.85
C PRO A 117 -18.37 -7.77 20.67
N SER A 118 -18.74 -7.66 21.94
CA SER A 118 -18.29 -6.55 22.80
C SER A 118 -16.75 -6.48 22.94
N ALA A 119 -16.08 -7.65 22.87
CA ALA A 119 -14.63 -7.75 22.84
C ALA A 119 -13.99 -7.09 21.61
N PHE A 120 -14.63 -7.20 20.44
CA PHE A 120 -14.19 -6.55 19.19
C PHE A 120 -14.21 -5.02 19.34
N SER A 121 -15.32 -4.48 19.86
CA SER A 121 -15.42 -3.05 20.14
C SER A 121 -14.39 -2.55 21.16
N LYS A 122 -14.05 -3.34 22.20
CA LYS A 122 -13.01 -3.00 23.18
C LYS A 122 -11.60 -3.02 22.56
N TYR A 123 -11.30 -4.02 21.75
CA TYR A 123 -10.01 -4.15 21.07
C TYR A 123 -9.71 -2.93 20.19
N PHE A 124 -10.69 -2.46 19.41
CA PHE A 124 -10.51 -1.29 18.55
C PHE A 124 -10.52 0.06 19.28
N ARG A 125 -10.99 0.11 20.53
CA ARG A 125 -10.85 1.28 21.42
C ARG A 125 -9.48 1.37 22.08
N SER A 126 -8.68 0.30 22.05
CA SER A 126 -7.30 0.32 22.54
C SER A 126 -6.42 1.18 21.65
N ASP A 127 -5.29 1.67 22.19
CA ASP A 127 -4.36 2.59 21.52
C ASP A 127 -3.53 1.91 20.40
N GLN A 128 -4.09 0.88 19.76
CA GLN A 128 -3.44 0.21 18.65
C GLN A 128 -3.22 1.16 17.48
N LYS A 129 -2.05 1.01 16.87
CA LYS A 129 -1.63 1.82 15.73
C LYS A 129 -2.39 1.38 14.49
N LEU A 130 -3.43 2.13 14.13
CA LEU A 130 -3.95 2.14 12.76
C LEU A 130 -2.77 2.46 11.83
N THR A 131 -2.53 1.56 10.88
CA THR A 131 -1.36 1.55 9.99
C THR A 131 -1.86 1.60 8.55
N GLY A 132 -1.27 2.49 7.75
CA GLY A 132 -1.54 2.55 6.31
C GLY A 132 -0.66 1.53 5.59
N HIS A 133 -1.23 0.81 4.63
CA HIS A 133 -0.52 -0.12 3.77
C HIS A 133 -0.69 0.31 2.31
N TYR A 134 0.39 0.24 1.53
CA TYR A 134 0.30 0.30 0.08
C TYR A 134 0.16 -1.13 -0.44
N LEU A 135 -0.97 -1.42 -1.09
CA LEU A 135 -1.20 -2.70 -1.74
C LEU A 135 -0.89 -2.55 -3.23
N PRO A 136 0.10 -3.28 -3.77
CA PRO A 136 0.29 -3.33 -5.21
C PRO A 136 -0.91 -4.02 -5.85
N TYR A 137 -1.46 -3.41 -6.90
CA TYR A 137 -2.50 -4.00 -7.73
C TYR A 137 -2.11 -3.87 -9.20
N TRP A 138 -2.56 -4.83 -10.00
CA TRP A 138 -2.40 -4.82 -11.45
C TRP A 138 -3.78 -4.77 -12.07
N THR A 139 -3.96 -3.85 -13.00
CA THR A 139 -5.14 -3.81 -13.85
C THR A 139 -4.82 -4.55 -15.14
N TYR A 140 -5.85 -5.14 -15.74
CA TYR A 140 -5.79 -5.71 -17.07
C TYR A 140 -7.14 -5.43 -17.72
N ASP A 141 -7.10 -5.13 -19.01
CA ASP A 141 -8.31 -5.02 -19.80
C ASP A 141 -8.85 -6.42 -20.12
N SER A 142 -10.17 -6.53 -20.16
CA SER A 142 -10.85 -7.80 -20.44
C SER A 142 -12.05 -7.53 -21.33
N ASP A 143 -12.02 -8.11 -22.53
CA ASP A 143 -13.17 -8.18 -23.42
C ASP A 143 -13.75 -9.60 -23.32
N THR A 144 -14.93 -9.74 -22.71
CA THR A 144 -15.54 -11.04 -22.44
C THR A 144 -16.97 -11.11 -22.94
N LEU A 145 -17.28 -12.22 -23.59
CA LEU A 145 -18.62 -12.59 -23.98
C LEU A 145 -19.06 -13.81 -23.17
N THR A 146 -20.02 -13.62 -22.27
CA THR A 146 -20.53 -14.69 -21.40
C THR A 146 -21.94 -15.08 -21.82
N HIS A 147 -22.13 -16.34 -22.20
CA HIS A 147 -23.46 -16.92 -22.37
C HIS A 147 -23.94 -17.48 -21.03
N TYR A 148 -25.10 -17.00 -20.55
CA TYR A 148 -25.73 -17.49 -19.32
C TYR A 148 -27.11 -18.07 -19.63
N ARG A 149 -27.41 -19.25 -19.05
CA ARG A 149 -28.74 -19.84 -19.04
C ARG A 149 -29.15 -20.10 -17.59
N GLY A 150 -30.11 -19.33 -17.09
CA GLY A 150 -30.71 -19.56 -15.78
C GLY A 150 -31.84 -20.59 -15.89
N MET A 151 -31.97 -21.44 -14.87
CA MET A 151 -33.18 -22.22 -14.62
C MET A 151 -33.80 -21.73 -13.32
N ARG A 152 -35.12 -21.53 -13.31
CA ARG A 152 -35.86 -21.25 -12.08
C ARG A 152 -35.96 -22.56 -11.30
N GLY A 153 -35.66 -22.50 -10.00
CA GLY A 153 -35.87 -23.63 -9.09
C GLY A 153 -37.35 -23.84 -8.84
N ASP A 154 -38.05 -24.39 -9.82
CA ASP A 154 -39.39 -24.93 -9.63
C ASP A 154 -39.26 -26.39 -9.23
N THR A 155 -40.00 -26.76 -8.17
CA THR A 155 -40.06 -28.11 -7.64
C THR A 155 -40.92 -28.99 -8.54
#